data_AF-A0A9X2A9E0-F1
#
_entry.id   AF-A0A9X2A9E0-F1
#
_cell.length_a   1.000
_cell.length_b   1.000
_cell.length_c   1.000
_cell.angle_alpha   90.00
_cell.angle_beta   90.00
_cell.angle_gamma   90.00
#
_symmetry.space_group_name_H-M   'P 1'
#
loop_
_entity.id
_entity.type
_entity.pdbx_description
1 polymer ?
#
loop_
_entity_poly.entity_id
_entity_poly.type
_entity_poly.pdbx_seq_one_letter_code
_entity_poly.pdbx_strand_id
1 'polypeptide(L)'
;MKKAIFFLSILTGFFMESIFDFNRNSNLSNWTIVEDRVMGGVSTGEFFLNEDGHAVFTGTVSLENNGGFVSVDYDMPQMEIGENKFILVRLKGDGKNYQLRIKNDDKVYYSYDYEFETTGKWQEVKIPISEMSPTFRGKKLNKPDFNHSQLDQITFLISNKRNEDFQLLIDKIELE
;
A
#
# COMPACT_ATOMS: atom_id res chain seq x y z
N MET A 1 -20.33 16.05 55.25
CA MET A 1 -19.59 14.96 54.57
C MET A 1 -19.50 15.32 53.08
N LYS A 2 -18.35 15.74 52.57
CA LYS A 2 -18.17 16.09 51.15
C LYS A 2 -17.84 14.81 50.37
N LYS A 3 -18.70 14.42 49.43
CA LYS A 3 -18.42 13.31 48.49
C LYS A 3 -17.44 13.82 47.45
N ALA A 4 -16.23 13.24 47.40
CA ALA A 4 -15.30 13.46 46.31
C ALA A 4 -15.77 12.62 45.10
N ILE A 5 -16.01 13.29 43.98
CA ILE A 5 -16.28 12.64 42.69
C ILE A 5 -14.93 12.46 42.01
N PHE A 6 -14.51 11.20 41.84
CA PHE A 6 -13.34 10.86 41.04
C PHE A 6 -13.77 10.80 39.57
N PHE A 7 -13.27 11.73 38.76
CA PHE A 7 -13.34 11.61 37.30
C PHE A 7 -12.21 10.67 36.85
N LEU A 8 -12.58 9.48 36.39
CA LEU A 8 -11.67 8.57 35.73
C LEU A 8 -11.54 9.03 34.27
N SER A 9 -10.46 9.76 33.94
CA SER A 9 -10.16 10.05 32.54
C SER A 9 -9.65 8.75 31.90
N ILE A 10 -10.46 8.14 31.04
CA ILE A 10 -9.99 7.07 30.17
C ILE A 10 -9.11 7.75 29.11
N LEU A 11 -7.79 7.58 29.21
CA LEU A 11 -6.90 7.87 28.09
C LEU A 11 -7.23 6.85 27.00
N THR A 12 -8.00 7.28 26.00
CA THR A 12 -8.12 6.54 24.75
C THR A 12 -6.76 6.64 24.05
N GLY A 13 -5.92 5.63 24.22
CA GLY A 13 -4.77 5.45 23.36
C GLY A 13 -5.27 5.18 21.95
N PHE A 14 -4.77 5.92 20.96
CA PHE A 14 -4.91 5.54 19.57
C PHE A 14 -4.16 4.21 19.40
N PHE A 15 -4.91 3.13 19.21
CA PHE A 15 -4.35 1.85 18.80
C PHE A 15 -4.26 1.89 17.27
N MET A 16 -3.03 1.90 16.76
CA MET A 16 -2.81 1.63 15.34
C MET A 16 -3.03 0.15 15.08
N GLU A 17 -3.92 -0.17 14.15
CA GLU A 17 -4.19 -1.55 13.77
C GLU A 17 -3.22 -1.97 12.65
N SER A 18 -2.42 -3.01 12.89
CA SER A 18 -1.41 -3.46 11.93
C SER A 18 -2.08 -4.21 10.78
N ILE A 19 -1.82 -3.76 9.54
CA ILE A 19 -2.17 -4.50 8.33
C ILE A 19 -1.07 -5.51 8.00
N PHE A 20 0.19 -5.06 8.05
CA PHE A 20 1.35 -5.93 7.91
C PHE A 20 2.57 -5.32 8.60
N ASP A 21 3.27 -6.12 9.40
CA ASP A 21 4.51 -5.75 10.07
C ASP A 21 5.64 -6.70 9.59
N PHE A 22 6.55 -6.17 8.75
CA PHE A 22 7.59 -6.98 8.14
C PHE A 22 8.72 -7.26 9.14
N ASN A 23 9.09 -8.53 9.22
CA ASN A 23 10.27 -8.99 9.94
C ASN A 23 10.87 -10.20 9.23
N ARG A 24 12.03 -10.68 9.71
CA ARG A 24 12.77 -11.79 9.11
C ARG A 24 11.99 -13.10 8.96
N ASN A 25 10.91 -13.29 9.71
CA ASN A 25 10.07 -14.48 9.70
C ASN A 25 8.71 -14.24 9.04
N SER A 26 8.47 -13.06 8.45
CA SER A 26 7.19 -12.76 7.80
C SER A 26 6.94 -13.72 6.64
N ASN A 27 5.71 -14.21 6.55
CA ASN A 27 5.27 -15.05 5.44
C ASN A 27 4.83 -14.17 4.27
N LEU A 28 5.52 -14.29 3.14
CA LEU A 28 5.22 -13.54 1.91
C LEU A 28 4.32 -14.32 0.92
N SER A 29 3.76 -15.48 1.29
CA SER A 29 2.97 -16.32 0.37
C SER A 29 1.74 -15.65 -0.22
N ASN A 30 1.22 -14.62 0.44
CA ASN A 30 0.06 -13.84 0.00
C ASN A 30 0.47 -12.58 -0.78
N TRP A 31 1.76 -12.40 -1.04
CA TRP A 31 2.29 -11.31 -1.85
C TRP A 31 2.60 -11.81 -3.26
N THR A 32 2.04 -11.17 -4.27
CA THR A 32 2.16 -11.59 -5.67
C THR A 32 2.70 -10.46 -6.52
N ILE A 33 3.80 -10.70 -7.23
CA ILE A 33 4.30 -9.78 -8.26
C ILE A 33 3.39 -9.84 -9.49
N VAL A 34 3.03 -8.67 -10.02
CA VAL A 34 2.32 -8.51 -11.28
C VAL A 34 3.14 -7.62 -12.22
N GLU A 35 3.37 -8.13 -13.42
CA GLU A 35 4.15 -7.49 -14.48
C GLU A 35 3.27 -7.22 -15.71
N ASP A 36 3.79 -6.42 -16.65
CA ASP A 36 3.09 -5.94 -17.84
C ASP A 36 3.06 -6.93 -19.03
N ARG A 37 3.03 -8.24 -18.74
CA ARG A 37 3.22 -9.31 -19.75
C ARG A 37 2.06 -9.49 -20.73
N VAL A 38 0.85 -9.02 -20.42
CA VAL A 38 -0.35 -9.27 -21.23
C VAL A 38 -0.19 -8.81 -22.68
N MET A 39 0.49 -7.68 -22.91
CA MET A 39 0.76 -7.14 -24.25
C MET A 39 2.21 -7.40 -24.73
N GLY A 40 2.95 -8.27 -24.03
CA GLY A 40 4.36 -8.56 -24.31
C GLY A 40 5.35 -7.62 -23.62
N GLY A 41 4.90 -6.84 -22.62
CA GLY A 41 5.76 -5.98 -21.82
C GLY A 41 6.92 -6.74 -21.18
N VAL A 42 8.00 -6.00 -20.91
CA VAL A 42 9.27 -6.56 -20.44
C VAL A 42 9.73 -6.03 -19.10
N SER A 43 8.83 -5.38 -18.34
CA SER A 43 9.14 -4.99 -16.97
C SER A 43 9.32 -6.22 -16.09
N THR A 44 10.21 -6.13 -15.11
CA THR A 44 10.54 -7.23 -14.19
C THR A 44 10.46 -6.77 -12.75
N GLY A 45 9.91 -7.61 -11.87
CA GLY A 45 9.79 -7.32 -10.44
C GLY A 45 10.20 -8.48 -9.54
N GLU A 46 10.71 -8.14 -8.37
CA GLU A 46 11.01 -9.08 -7.28
C GLU A 46 10.44 -8.56 -5.96
N PHE A 47 10.03 -9.49 -5.10
CA PHE A 47 9.57 -9.19 -3.75
C PHE A 47 10.12 -10.21 -2.75
N PHE A 48 10.90 -9.76 -1.78
CA PHE A 48 11.56 -10.62 -0.79
C PHE A 48 11.87 -9.87 0.51
N LEU A 49 12.27 -10.59 1.57
CA LEU A 49 12.75 -9.99 2.81
C LEU A 49 14.27 -9.82 2.77
N ASN A 50 14.76 -8.63 3.14
CA ASN A 50 16.20 -8.42 3.33
C ASN A 50 16.70 -8.94 4.69
N GLU A 51 18.01 -8.83 4.92
CA GLU A 51 18.62 -9.24 6.18
C GLU A 51 18.11 -8.45 7.39
N ASP A 52 17.65 -7.21 7.24
CA ASP A 52 17.10 -6.43 8.35
C ASP A 52 15.63 -6.80 8.66
N GLY A 53 14.99 -7.63 7.82
CA GLY A 53 13.61 -8.06 7.96
C GLY A 53 12.60 -7.16 7.25
N HIS A 54 13.04 -6.18 6.46
CA HIS A 54 12.17 -5.34 5.65
C HIS A 54 11.83 -6.03 4.33
N ALA A 55 10.62 -5.79 3.83
CA ALA A 55 10.28 -6.16 2.48
C ALA A 55 11.02 -5.27 1.47
N VAL A 56 11.50 -5.89 0.40
CA VAL A 56 12.15 -5.24 -0.74
C VAL A 56 11.28 -5.49 -1.96
N PHE A 57 10.65 -4.43 -2.47
CA PHE A 57 10.00 -4.42 -3.77
C PHE A 57 10.92 -3.73 -4.77
N THR A 58 11.46 -4.47 -5.73
CA THR A 58 12.52 -3.98 -6.62
C THR A 58 12.38 -4.52 -8.03
N GLY A 59 13.02 -3.88 -9.00
CA GLY A 59 13.05 -4.37 -10.38
C GLY A 59 13.33 -3.27 -11.39
N THR A 60 12.85 -3.48 -12.61
CA THR A 60 13.05 -2.57 -13.75
C THR A 60 11.72 -2.36 -14.46
N VAL A 61 11.35 -1.09 -14.66
CA VAL A 61 10.23 -0.71 -15.53
C VAL A 61 10.75 -0.55 -16.96
N SER A 62 10.05 -1.13 -17.94
CA SER A 62 10.30 -0.94 -19.37
C SER A 62 9.02 -0.56 -20.11
N LEU A 63 9.12 0.45 -20.98
CA LEU A 63 8.04 0.92 -21.87
C LEU A 63 7.96 0.11 -23.18
N GLU A 64 8.87 -0.83 -23.39
CA GLU A 64 8.83 -1.69 -24.57
C GLU A 64 7.53 -2.52 -24.60
N ASN A 65 7.03 -2.80 -25.81
CA ASN A 65 5.82 -3.59 -26.04
C ASN A 65 4.56 -3.06 -25.33
N ASN A 66 4.46 -1.73 -25.18
CA ASN A 66 3.37 -1.07 -24.45
C ASN A 66 3.31 -1.45 -22.97
N GLY A 67 4.46 -1.81 -22.39
CA GLY A 67 4.63 -1.99 -20.96
C GLY A 67 4.68 -0.67 -20.19
N GLY A 68 5.21 -0.73 -18.97
CA GLY A 68 5.50 0.43 -18.15
C GLY A 68 4.98 0.34 -16.72
N PHE A 69 4.82 -0.86 -16.17
CA PHE A 69 4.52 -1.01 -14.74
C PHE A 69 5.03 -2.33 -14.15
N VAL A 70 5.23 -2.29 -12.84
CA VAL A 70 5.34 -3.46 -11.97
C VAL A 70 4.54 -3.17 -10.71
N SER A 71 3.84 -4.17 -10.18
CA SER A 71 3.22 -4.09 -8.86
C SER A 71 3.47 -5.32 -8.02
N VAL A 72 3.26 -5.17 -6.72
CA VAL A 72 3.14 -6.27 -5.77
C VAL A 72 1.81 -6.13 -5.03
N ASP A 73 1.00 -7.19 -5.09
CA ASP A 73 -0.33 -7.27 -4.50
C ASP A 73 -0.28 -8.13 -3.24
N TYR A 74 -0.82 -7.62 -2.14
CA TYR A 74 -1.03 -8.34 -0.89
C TYR A 74 -2.51 -8.68 -0.73
N ASP A 75 -2.84 -9.96 -0.90
CA ASP A 75 -4.17 -10.49 -0.63
C ASP A 75 -4.30 -10.78 0.88
N MET A 76 -5.00 -9.88 1.58
CA MET A 76 -5.15 -9.93 3.03
C MET A 76 -6.48 -10.57 3.41
N PRO A 77 -6.57 -11.20 4.60
CA PRO A 77 -7.87 -11.42 5.21
C PRO A 77 -8.63 -10.10 5.30
N GLN A 78 -9.93 -10.14 5.01
CA GLN A 78 -10.79 -8.97 5.12
C GLN A 78 -10.62 -8.31 6.50
N MET A 79 -10.37 -7.02 6.50
CA MET A 79 -10.14 -6.20 7.69
C MET A 79 -11.13 -5.04 7.72
N GLU A 80 -11.76 -4.81 8.86
CA GLU A 80 -12.60 -3.63 9.07
C GLU A 80 -11.72 -2.40 9.32
N ILE A 81 -12.04 -1.29 8.66
CA ILE A 81 -11.36 0.00 8.82
C ILE A 81 -11.80 0.69 10.10
N GLY A 82 -13.05 0.47 10.53
CA GLY A 82 -13.60 1.09 11.73
C GLY A 82 -13.58 2.63 11.66
N GLU A 83 -13.05 3.27 12.70
CA GLU A 83 -12.94 4.73 12.76
C GLU A 83 -11.67 5.27 12.10
N ASN A 84 -10.74 4.40 11.70
CA ASN A 84 -9.48 4.80 11.06
C ASN A 84 -9.77 5.61 9.78
N LYS A 85 -8.89 6.57 9.51
CA LYS A 85 -8.97 7.52 8.38
C LYS A 85 -7.78 7.45 7.46
N PHE A 86 -6.68 6.85 7.92
CA PHE A 86 -5.43 6.82 7.21
C PHE A 86 -4.88 5.40 7.12
N ILE A 87 -4.20 5.13 6.01
CA ILE A 87 -3.22 4.07 5.93
C ILE A 87 -1.85 4.72 6.12
N LEU A 88 -1.08 4.23 7.07
CA LEU A 88 0.30 4.63 7.28
C LEU A 88 1.22 3.58 6.69
N VAL A 89 2.21 4.02 5.92
CA VAL A 89 3.26 3.15 5.40
C VAL A 89 4.61 3.68 5.81
N ARG A 90 5.34 2.88 6.59
CA ARG A 90 6.75 3.14 6.91
C ARG A 90 7.62 2.52 5.81
N LEU A 91 8.29 3.37 5.03
CA LEU A 91 9.04 2.93 3.85
C LEU A 91 10.31 3.76 3.60
N LYS A 92 11.19 3.23 2.76
CA LYS A 92 12.32 3.94 2.15
C LYS A 92 12.34 3.65 0.66
N GLY A 93 11.84 4.60 -0.12
CA GLY A 93 11.92 4.54 -1.59
C GLY A 93 13.18 5.20 -2.13
N ASP A 94 13.20 5.37 -3.44
CA ASP A 94 14.35 5.70 -4.27
C ASP A 94 14.26 7.08 -4.95
N GLY A 95 13.34 7.93 -4.49
CA GLY A 95 13.10 9.26 -5.07
C GLY A 95 12.03 9.28 -6.16
N LYS A 96 11.40 8.13 -6.45
CA LYS A 96 10.33 8.02 -7.45
C LYS A 96 8.94 8.10 -6.82
N ASN A 97 7.94 8.24 -7.69
CA ASN A 97 6.54 8.18 -7.34
C ASN A 97 6.04 6.74 -7.41
N TYR A 98 5.28 6.35 -6.40
CA TYR A 98 4.61 5.07 -6.29
C TYR A 98 3.12 5.29 -6.07
N GLN A 99 2.34 4.27 -6.36
CA GLN A 99 0.94 4.22 -5.98
C GLN A 99 0.75 3.19 -4.88
N LEU A 100 0.00 3.56 -3.85
CA LEU A 100 -0.71 2.59 -3.03
C LEU A 100 -2.09 2.38 -3.65
N ARG A 101 -2.51 1.13 -3.82
CA ARG A 101 -3.89 0.83 -4.18
C ARG A 101 -4.55 -0.07 -3.16
N ILE A 102 -5.86 0.07 -3.04
CA ILE A 102 -6.68 -0.77 -2.16
C ILE A 102 -7.91 -1.32 -2.89
N LYS A 103 -8.41 -2.44 -2.39
CA LYS A 103 -9.74 -2.96 -2.70
C LYS A 103 -10.48 -3.29 -1.42
N ASN A 104 -11.80 -3.21 -1.49
CA ASN A 104 -12.71 -3.63 -0.43
C ASN A 104 -13.32 -5.03 -0.67
N ASP A 105 -13.09 -5.62 -1.84
CA ASP A 105 -13.58 -6.94 -2.28
C ASP A 105 -12.72 -7.41 -3.46
N ASP A 106 -12.18 -8.62 -3.37
CA ASP A 106 -11.32 -9.24 -4.39
C ASP A 106 -12.00 -9.40 -5.77
N LYS A 107 -13.33 -9.54 -5.79
CA LYS A 107 -14.14 -9.67 -7.02
C LYS A 107 -14.30 -8.36 -7.77
N VAL A 108 -13.95 -7.23 -7.16
CA VAL A 108 -14.06 -5.93 -7.82
C VAL A 108 -12.95 -5.78 -8.85
N TYR A 109 -13.34 -5.45 -10.08
CA TYR A 109 -12.43 -5.37 -11.23
C TYR A 109 -11.54 -4.11 -11.23
N TYR A 110 -11.81 -3.15 -10.35
CA TYR A 110 -11.08 -1.90 -10.20
C TYR A 110 -10.49 -1.80 -8.79
N SER A 111 -9.58 -0.85 -8.57
CA SER A 111 -9.03 -0.53 -7.26
C SER A 111 -9.15 0.97 -7.00
N TYR A 112 -8.85 1.39 -5.79
CA TYR A 112 -8.73 2.80 -5.44
C TYR A 112 -7.26 3.12 -5.26
N ASP A 113 -6.73 4.14 -5.93
CA ASP A 113 -5.31 4.49 -5.86
C ASP A 113 -5.06 5.83 -5.19
N TYR A 114 -3.87 5.94 -4.61
CA TYR A 114 -3.29 7.18 -4.12
C TYR A 114 -1.81 7.20 -4.52
N GLU A 115 -1.37 8.28 -5.16
CA GLU A 115 0.03 8.45 -5.56
C GLU A 115 0.80 9.19 -4.46
N PHE A 116 2.01 8.72 -4.17
CA PHE A 116 2.91 9.36 -3.21
C PHE A 116 4.34 9.40 -3.73
N GLU A 117 5.08 10.42 -3.30
CA GLU A 117 6.49 10.60 -3.65
C GLU A 117 7.39 10.01 -2.56
N THR A 118 8.56 9.47 -2.94
CA THR A 118 9.55 8.96 -1.99
C THR A 118 10.76 9.89 -1.91
N THR A 119 11.48 9.88 -0.77
CA THR A 119 12.53 10.89 -0.46
C THR A 119 13.94 10.33 -0.50
N GLY A 120 14.13 9.03 -0.80
CA GLY A 120 15.42 8.35 -0.64
C GLY A 120 15.79 8.00 0.81
N LYS A 121 15.00 8.48 1.78
CA LYS A 121 15.17 8.23 3.22
C LYS A 121 13.96 7.50 3.77
N TRP A 122 14.16 6.86 4.91
CA TRP A 122 13.05 6.31 5.68
C TRP A 122 12.05 7.41 6.04
N GLN A 123 10.81 7.24 5.63
CA GLN A 123 9.70 8.16 5.84
C GLN A 123 8.44 7.39 6.23
N GLU A 124 7.46 8.11 6.75
CA GLU A 124 6.11 7.59 6.91
C GLU A 124 5.21 8.32 5.92
N VAL A 125 4.54 7.56 5.07
CA VAL A 125 3.55 8.10 4.13
C VAL A 125 2.18 7.92 4.77
N LYS A 126 1.49 9.02 4.99
CA LYS A 126 0.15 9.06 5.58
C LYS A 126 -0.89 9.27 4.49
N ILE A 127 -1.64 8.22 4.17
CA ILE A 127 -2.55 8.18 3.01
C ILE A 127 -3.98 8.32 3.51
N PRO A 128 -4.68 9.42 3.19
CA PRO A 128 -6.08 9.60 3.54
C PRO A 128 -6.97 8.65 2.72
N ILE A 129 -7.60 7.70 3.39
CA ILE A 129 -8.42 6.65 2.75
C ILE A 129 -9.55 7.29 1.91
N SER A 130 -10.16 8.37 2.41
CA SER A 130 -11.26 9.07 1.73
C SER A 130 -10.86 9.78 0.43
N GLU A 131 -9.57 9.97 0.16
CA GLU A 131 -9.07 10.61 -1.08
C GLU A 131 -8.61 9.57 -2.12
N MET A 132 -8.68 8.28 -1.81
CA MET A 132 -8.28 7.23 -2.75
C MET A 132 -9.33 7.12 -3.87
N SER A 133 -8.91 7.33 -5.11
CA SER A 133 -9.80 7.46 -6.26
C SER A 133 -9.94 6.15 -7.05
N PRO A 134 -11.14 5.82 -7.57
CA PRO A 134 -11.35 4.58 -8.29
C PRO A 134 -10.65 4.59 -9.66
N THR A 135 -9.83 3.58 -9.91
CA THR A 135 -9.00 3.42 -11.12
C THR A 135 -9.11 2.01 -11.70
N PHE A 136 -9.15 1.92 -13.03
CA PHE A 136 -9.05 0.65 -13.75
C PHE A 136 -8.10 0.81 -14.93
N ARG A 137 -7.02 -0.01 -14.94
CA ARG A 137 -5.98 0.03 -15.99
C ARG A 137 -5.45 1.45 -16.25
N GLY A 138 -5.16 2.18 -15.18
CA GLY A 138 -4.64 3.55 -15.21
C GLY A 138 -5.66 4.62 -15.59
N LYS A 139 -6.95 4.29 -15.70
CA LYS A 139 -8.03 5.25 -15.99
C LYS A 139 -8.88 5.46 -14.76
N LYS A 140 -9.00 6.73 -14.33
CA LYS A 140 -9.97 7.14 -13.31
C LYS A 140 -11.39 6.83 -13.77
N LEU A 141 -12.19 6.26 -12.88
CA LEU A 141 -13.59 5.92 -13.12
C LEU A 141 -14.50 7.05 -12.65
N ASN A 142 -15.67 7.18 -13.28
CA ASN A 142 -16.73 8.05 -12.80
C ASN A 142 -17.50 7.35 -11.67
N LYS A 143 -16.85 7.23 -10.51
CA LYS A 143 -17.37 6.62 -9.27
C LYS A 143 -16.89 7.46 -8.08
N PRO A 144 -17.57 7.39 -6.92
CA PRO A 144 -17.08 8.03 -5.69
C PRO A 144 -15.68 7.51 -5.32
N ASP A 145 -14.92 8.33 -4.61
CA ASP A 145 -13.71 7.90 -3.90
C ASP A 145 -14.05 6.84 -2.83
N PHE A 146 -13.03 6.22 -2.26
CA PHE A 146 -13.21 5.08 -1.36
C PHE A 146 -14.12 5.43 -0.17
N ASN A 147 -15.21 4.68 0.00
CA ASN A 147 -16.23 4.90 1.03
C ASN A 147 -16.75 3.61 1.65
N HIS A 148 -15.95 2.54 1.62
CA HIS A 148 -16.28 1.24 2.21
C HIS A 148 -15.75 1.14 3.65
N SER A 149 -16.26 0.17 4.42
CA SER A 149 -15.82 -0.06 5.80
C SER A 149 -14.72 -1.12 5.94
N GLN A 150 -14.30 -1.75 4.85
CA GLN A 150 -13.41 -2.91 4.87
C GLN A 150 -12.36 -2.88 3.76
N LEU A 151 -11.24 -3.56 3.99
CA LEU A 151 -10.13 -3.76 3.06
C LEU A 151 -9.83 -5.24 2.87
N ASP A 152 -9.57 -5.64 1.62
CA ASP A 152 -9.26 -7.02 1.23
C ASP A 152 -7.92 -7.14 0.49
N GLN A 153 -7.38 -6.04 -0.02
CA GLN A 153 -6.13 -6.04 -0.78
C GLN A 153 -5.40 -4.72 -0.63
N ILE A 154 -4.06 -4.79 -0.54
CA ILE A 154 -3.15 -3.65 -0.69
C ILE A 154 -2.20 -3.93 -1.86
N THR A 155 -1.96 -2.94 -2.69
CA THR A 155 -0.98 -3.02 -3.80
C THR A 155 0.01 -1.88 -3.71
N PHE A 156 1.30 -2.17 -3.89
CA PHE A 156 2.28 -1.16 -4.27
C PHE A 156 2.55 -1.26 -5.76
N LEU A 157 2.49 -0.14 -6.48
CA LEU A 157 2.71 -0.10 -7.91
C LEU A 157 3.65 1.04 -8.29
N ILE A 158 4.53 0.76 -9.24
CA ILE A 158 5.30 1.78 -9.94
C ILE A 158 4.88 1.82 -11.41
N SER A 159 4.53 3.01 -11.90
CA SER A 159 4.24 3.26 -13.32
C SER A 159 4.60 4.71 -13.68
N ASN A 160 5.89 4.99 -13.59
CA ASN A 160 6.52 6.29 -13.82
C ASN A 160 6.59 6.71 -15.30
N LYS A 161 6.15 5.86 -16.24
CA LYS A 161 6.26 6.09 -17.69
C LYS A 161 7.71 6.33 -18.14
N ARG A 162 8.68 5.64 -17.53
CA ARG A 162 10.11 5.74 -17.83
C ARG A 162 10.76 4.36 -17.78
N ASN A 163 11.82 4.18 -18.57
CA ASN A 163 12.69 3.01 -18.46
C ASN A 163 13.66 3.25 -17.31
N GLU A 164 13.45 2.61 -16.16
CA GLU A 164 14.33 2.77 -15.00
C GLU A 164 14.20 1.64 -13.99
N ASP A 165 15.28 1.41 -13.26
CA ASP A 165 15.31 0.54 -12.10
C ASP A 165 14.65 1.22 -10.91
N PHE A 166 13.99 0.43 -10.07
CA PHE A 166 13.31 0.91 -8.88
C PHE A 166 13.55 0.03 -7.67
N GLN A 167 13.46 0.63 -6.49
CA GLN A 167 13.52 -0.08 -5.22
C GLN A 167 12.73 0.64 -4.13
N LEU A 168 11.86 -0.11 -3.46
CA LEU A 168 11.06 0.34 -2.33
C LEU A 168 11.24 -0.64 -1.16
N LEU A 169 11.83 -0.17 -0.07
CA LEU A 169 11.87 -0.92 1.18
C LEU A 169 10.64 -0.58 2.00
N ILE A 170 9.97 -1.59 2.56
CA ILE A 170 8.75 -1.45 3.35
C ILE A 170 8.98 -2.12 4.70
N ASP A 171 8.69 -1.38 5.76
CA ASP A 171 8.85 -1.84 7.14
C ASP A 171 7.51 -2.30 7.71
N LYS A 172 6.47 -1.46 7.59
CA LYS A 172 5.13 -1.78 8.08
C LYS A 172 4.04 -0.96 7.42
N ILE A 173 2.82 -1.48 7.55
CA ILE A 173 1.57 -0.91 7.05
C ILE A 173 0.54 -0.97 8.18
N GLU A 174 -0.08 0.16 8.50
CA GLU A 174 -0.98 0.31 9.65
C GLU A 174 -2.22 1.16 9.28
N LEU A 175 -3.31 0.97 10.02
CA LEU A 175 -4.47 1.85 10.04
C LEU A 175 -4.36 2.83 11.22
N GLU A 176 -4.74 4.09 10.99
CA GLU A 176 -4.85 5.17 11.99
C GLU A 176 -6.14 5.98 11.81
#